data_AF-A0A6J7DTW8-F1
#
_entry.id   AF-A0A6J7DTW8-F1
#
_cell.length_a   1.000
_cell.length_b   1.000
_cell.length_c   1.000
_cell.angle_alpha   90.00
_cell.angle_beta   90.00
_cell.angle_gamma   90.00
#
_symmetry.space_group_name_H-M   'P 1'
#
loop_
_entity.id
_entity.type
_entity.pdbx_description
1 polymer ?
#
loop_
_entity_poly.entity_id
_entity_poly.type
_entity_poly.pdbx_seq_one_letter_code
_entity_poly.pdbx_strand_id
1 'polypeptide(L)' 'MYKQFTAGEIIVVDVEDDPERPGEKQLGFKAVEGFQPPAAIELAGVGDGGSATTPDSDPE' A
#
# COMPACT_ATOMS: atom_id res chain seq x y z
N MET A 1 23.53 10.71 -17.62
CA MET A 1 22.32 9.87 -17.75
C MET A 1 21.49 10.04 -16.50
N TYR A 2 20.16 10.18 -16.63
CA TYR A 2 19.27 10.29 -15.48
C TYR A 2 18.72 8.91 -15.09
N LYS A 3 18.42 8.70 -13.81
CA LYS A 3 17.70 7.51 -13.33
C LYS A 3 16.28 7.55 -13.91
N GLN A 4 15.87 6.47 -14.59
CA GLN A 4 14.57 6.33 -15.24
C GLN A 4 13.74 5.29 -14.48
N PHE A 5 12.48 5.63 -14.21
CA PHE A 5 11.53 4.81 -13.47
C PHE A 5 10.17 4.81 -14.20
N THR A 6 9.36 3.79 -13.96
CA THR A 6 8.02 3.63 -14.53
C THR A 6 6.95 4.03 -13.52
N ALA A 7 5.81 4.50 -14.01
CA ALA A 7 4.66 4.79 -13.15
C ALA A 7 4.19 3.52 -12.40
N GLY A 8 3.85 3.68 -11.12
CA GLY A 8 3.42 2.57 -10.26
C GLY A 8 4.54 1.91 -9.45
N GLU A 9 5.81 2.27 -9.68
CA GLU A 9 6.93 1.83 -8.85
C GLU A 9 7.04 2.67 -7.57
N ILE A 10 7.36 2.01 -6.46
CA ILE A 10 7.81 2.68 -5.24
C ILE A 10 9.33 2.78 -5.32
N ILE A 11 9.86 4.00 -5.18
CA ILE A 11 11.31 4.22 -5.22
C ILE A 11 11.85 4.32 -3.80
N VAL A 12 12.63 3.32 -3.39
CA VAL A 12 13.35 3.34 -2.12
C VAL A 12 14.65 4.10 -2.33
N VAL A 13 14.85 5.15 -1.53
CA VAL A 13 16.05 5.98 -1.55
C VAL A 13 16.81 5.77 -0.25
N ASP A 14 18.07 5.39 -0.36
CA ASP A 14 18.96 5.19 0.78
C ASP A 14 20.38 5.66 0.45
N VAL A 15 21.25 5.68 1.44
CA VAL A 15 22.66 6.03 1.32
C VAL A 15 23.49 4.75 1.25
N GLU A 16 24.17 4.54 0.13
CA GLU A 16 25.04 3.38 -0.11
C GLU A 16 26.50 3.84 -0.24
N ASP A 17 27.45 2.93 -0.09
CA ASP A 17 28.86 3.25 -0.29
C ASP A 17 29.17 3.44 -1.78
N ASP A 18 30.02 4.42 -2.08
CA ASP A 18 30.40 4.73 -3.45
C ASP A 18 31.48 3.74 -3.94
N PRO A 19 31.22 2.92 -4.98
CA PRO A 19 32.17 1.95 -5.47
C PRO A 19 33.37 2.59 -6.20
N GLU A 20 33.23 3.83 -6.67
CA GLU A 20 34.27 4.60 -7.35
C GLU A 20 35.08 5.44 -6.36
N ARG A 21 34.51 5.80 -5.20
CA ARG A 21 35.13 6.61 -4.15
C ARG A 21 35.06 5.93 -2.77
N PRO A 22 36.02 5.02 -2.46
CA PRO A 22 36.02 4.28 -1.20
C PRO A 22 35.99 5.21 0.03
N GLY A 23 35.01 5.01 0.91
CA GLY A 23 34.80 5.82 2.12
C GLY A 23 33.84 6.99 1.93
N GLU A 24 33.46 7.30 0.69
CA GLU A 24 32.37 8.22 0.40
C GLU A 24 31.04 7.48 0.26
N LYS A 25 29.95 8.23 0.45
CA LYS A 25 28.58 7.75 0.39
C LYS A 25 27.84 8.40 -0.76
N GLN A 26 26.92 7.66 -1.37
CA GLN A 26 26.10 8.11 -2.49
C GLN A 26 24.63 7.72 -2.30
N LEU A 27 23.73 8.42 -2.99
CA LEU A 27 22.31 8.06 -2.99
C LEU A 27 22.05 6.86 -3.91
N GLY A 28 21.66 5.75 -3.30
CA GLY A 28 21.12 4.56 -3.94
C GLY A 28 19.61 4.71 -4.21
N PHE A 29 19.16 4.21 -5.36
CA PHE A 29 17.75 4.24 -5.74
C PHE A 29 17.36 2.86 -6.23
N LYS A 30 16.38 2.24 -5.59
CA LYS A 30 15.86 0.92 -5.97
C LYS A 30 14.36 1.04 -6.25
N ALA A 31 13.96 0.60 -7.44
CA ALA A 31 12.55 0.49 -7.78
C ALA A 31 12.00 -0.81 -7.21
N VAL A 32 10.90 -0.72 -6.48
CA VAL A 32 10.15 -1.85 -5.96
C VAL A 32 8.77 -1.81 -6.62
N GLU A 33 8.30 -2.97 -7.07
CA GLU A 33 6.98 -3.11 -7.69
C GLU A 33 5.88 -2.87 -6.63
N GLY A 34 5.42 -1.62 -6.55
CA GLY A 34 4.19 -1.19 -5.91
C GLY A 34 4.00 -1.51 -4.43
N PHE A 35 2.86 -1.06 -3.92
CA PHE A 35 2.28 -1.50 -2.66
C PHE A 35 1.53 -2.79 -2.96
N GLN A 36 2.10 -3.95 -2.64
CA GLN A 36 1.31 -5.16 -2.54
C GLN A 36 0.36 -4.93 -1.36
N PRO A 37 -0.95 -4.69 -1.58
CA PRO A 37 -1.86 -4.53 -0.47
C PRO A 37 -1.76 -5.80 0.36
N PRO A 38 -1.83 -5.73 1.71
CA PRO A 38 -2.03 -6.94 2.48
C PRO A 38 -3.17 -7.70 1.81
N ALA A 39 -2.91 -8.96 1.41
CA ALA A 39 -3.83 -9.79 0.64
C ALA A 39 -5.22 -9.53 1.20
N ALA A 40 -6.12 -9.01 0.34
CA ALA A 40 -7.34 -8.30 0.71
C ALA A 40 -7.77 -8.72 2.11
N ILE A 41 -7.70 -7.81 3.10
CA ILE A 41 -8.43 -8.04 4.33
C ILE A 41 -9.85 -8.31 3.86
N GLU A 42 -10.27 -9.58 3.89
CA GLU A 42 -11.65 -9.92 3.68
C GLU A 42 -12.36 -9.12 4.76
N LEU A 43 -13.05 -8.06 4.34
CA LEU A 43 -13.94 -7.26 5.17
C LEU A 43 -15.14 -8.15 5.52
N ALA A 44 -14.89 -9.25 6.22
CA ALA A 44 -15.87 -10.08 6.86
C ALA A 44 -16.42 -9.26 8.03
N GLY A 45 -17.51 -8.53 7.77
CA GLY A 45 -18.25 -7.83 8.81
C GLY A 45 -18.41 -6.33 8.60
N VAL A 46 -18.76 -5.87 7.40
CA VAL A 46 -19.78 -4.80 7.37
C VAL A 46 -21.09 -5.51 7.70
N GLY A 47 -21.49 -5.38 8.96
CA GLY A 47 -22.69 -6.00 9.50
C GLY A 47 -23.89 -5.74 8.61
N ASP A 48 -24.67 -6.81 8.44
CA ASP A 48 -26.05 -6.81 7.98
C ASP A 48 -26.74 -5.50 8.39
N GLY A 49 -26.88 -4.61 7.42
CA GLY A 49 -27.60 -3.36 7.56
C GLY A 49 -29.06 -3.71 7.71
N GLY A 50 -29.46 -3.96 8.96
CA GLY A 50 -30.82 -4.27 9.35
C GLY A 50 -31.80 -3.33 8.64
N SER A 51 -32.71 -3.94 7.88
CA SER A 51 -33.93 -3.26 7.43
C SER A 51 -34.70 -2.80 8.66
N ALA A 52 -34.56 -1.52 9.01
CA ALA A 52 -35.49 -0.84 9.88
C ALA A 52 -36.63 -0.30 9.01
N THR A 53 -37.81 -0.92 9.09
CA THR A 53 -39.18 -0.43 8.80
C THR A 53 -40.08 -1.69 8.89
N THR A 54 -40.97 -1.94 9.84
CA THR A 54 -41.93 -1.11 10.60
C THR A 54 -42.27 -1.85 11.91
N PRO A 55 -42.44 -1.15 13.06
CA PRO A 55 -43.13 -1.73 14.20
C PRO A 55 -44.63 -1.58 13.97
N ASP A 56 -45.35 -2.66 13.73
CA ASP A 56 -46.80 -2.65 13.97
C ASP A 56 -47.21 -3.94 14.66
N SER A 57 -47.91 -3.75 15.77
CA SER A 57 -48.36 -4.79 16.69
C SER A 57 -49.73 -5.24 16.21
N ASP A 58 -49.98 -6.55 16.11
CA ASP A 58 -51.22 -7.14 16.62
C ASP A 58 -51.14 -8.68 16.61
N PRO A 59 -51.39 -9.35 17.76
CA PRO A 59 -51.69 -10.77 17.80
C PRO A 59 -53.22 -11.02 17.88
N GLU A 60 -53.80 -11.61 16.84
CA GLU A 60 -54.93 -12.55 16.91
C GLU A 60 -54.76 -13.68 15.90
#